data_AF-A0A8E2DXH7-F1
#
_entry.id   AF-A0A8E2DXH7-F1
#
_cell.length_a   1.000
_cell.length_b   1.000
_cell.length_c   1.000
_cell.angle_alpha   90.00
_cell.angle_beta   90.00
_cell.angle_gamma   90.00
#
_symmetry.space_group_name_H-M   'P 1'
#
loop_
_entity.id
_entity.type
_entity.pdbx_description
1 polymer ?
#
loop_
_entity_poly.entity_id
_entity_poly.type
_entity_poly.pdbx_seq_one_letter_code
_entity_poly.pdbx_strand_id
1 'polypeptide(L)'
;SIKDATLDQQCTVTRPGIAPLASSLLVELLVSILQHPLRAHAPATTSSSPPPPPLKPAHPSLPPPFVHPLGALPHTIRGFLSSFSNMLVAGRPYDCCSACSDGILNLYRKDNWEFVKRALNERGWVEEVSGLAEVQRRAEEAAKGDGLDWDEEGDFEEEGEGELL
;
A
#
# COMPACT_ATOMS: atom_id res chain seq x y z
N SER A 1 1.63 -9.82 14.95
CA SER A 1 3.09 -9.87 15.19
C SER A 1 3.82 -9.62 13.88
N ILE A 2 4.88 -8.80 13.87
CA ILE A 2 5.75 -8.56 12.69
C ILE A 2 6.48 -9.85 12.26
N LYS A 3 6.51 -10.88 13.13
CA LYS A 3 7.04 -12.22 12.87
C LYS A 3 6.14 -13.08 11.97
N ASP A 4 4.85 -12.74 11.83
CA ASP A 4 3.88 -13.55 11.08
C ASP A 4 3.63 -13.03 9.65
N ALA A 5 4.26 -11.91 9.26
CA ALA A 5 4.10 -11.30 7.95
C ALA A 5 5.42 -11.34 7.18
N THR A 6 5.49 -12.15 6.11
CA THR A 6 6.69 -12.25 5.24
C THR A 6 6.70 -11.21 4.12
N LEU A 7 5.61 -10.47 3.93
CA LEU A 7 5.52 -9.46 2.88
C LEU A 7 6.29 -8.20 3.29
N ASP A 8 7.22 -7.78 2.42
CA ASP A 8 8.06 -6.58 2.58
C ASP A 8 9.01 -6.60 3.80
N GLN A 9 9.29 -7.79 4.36
CA GLN A 9 10.33 -7.97 5.37
C GLN A 9 11.69 -8.18 4.72
N GLN A 10 12.70 -7.53 5.29
CA GLN A 10 14.09 -7.79 4.94
C GLN A 10 14.45 -9.25 5.24
N CYS A 11 15.30 -9.84 4.39
CA CYS A 11 15.78 -11.22 4.55
C CYS A 11 14.69 -12.31 4.49
N THR A 12 13.57 -12.04 3.81
CA THR A 12 12.51 -13.04 3.59
C THR A 12 12.91 -14.08 2.54
N VAL A 13 12.82 -15.36 2.89
CA VAL A 13 12.90 -16.46 1.92
C VAL A 13 11.56 -16.54 1.15
N THR A 14 11.60 -16.29 -0.16
CA THR A 14 10.41 -16.34 -1.02
C THR A 14 10.41 -17.59 -1.89
N ARG A 15 9.21 -18.11 -2.22
CA ARG A 15 9.09 -19.18 -3.22
C ARG A 15 9.66 -18.66 -4.55
N PRO A 16 10.53 -19.44 -5.26
CA PRO A 16 11.22 -18.94 -6.46
C PRO A 16 10.32 -18.38 -7.57
N GLY A 17 9.06 -18.85 -7.66
CA GLY A 17 8.09 -18.37 -8.64
C GLY A 17 7.47 -16.99 -8.36
N ILE A 18 7.64 -16.42 -7.15
CA ILE A 18 7.02 -15.13 -6.78
C ILE A 18 7.64 -13.98 -7.58
N ALA A 19 8.96 -13.87 -7.59
CA ALA A 19 9.64 -12.74 -8.21
C ALA A 19 9.40 -12.64 -9.73
N PRO A 20 9.49 -13.73 -10.53
CA PRO A 20 9.19 -13.67 -11.96
C PRO A 20 7.73 -13.29 -12.25
N LEU A 21 6.77 -13.83 -11.46
CA LEU A 21 5.35 -13.53 -11.64
C LEU A 21 5.02 -12.08 -11.29
N ALA A 22 5.55 -11.55 -10.18
CA ALA A 22 5.39 -10.15 -9.82
C ALA A 22 6.01 -9.23 -10.87
N SER A 23 7.20 -9.59 -11.38
CA SER A 23 7.90 -8.81 -12.40
C SER A 23 7.13 -8.76 -13.72
N SER A 24 6.59 -9.88 -14.19
CA SER A 24 5.80 -9.90 -15.43
C SER A 24 4.52 -9.08 -15.31
N LEU A 25 3.79 -9.22 -14.20
CA LEU A 25 2.59 -8.42 -13.92
C LEU A 25 2.90 -6.92 -13.86
N LEU A 26 4.02 -6.53 -13.25
CA LEU A 26 4.44 -5.12 -13.17
C LEU A 26 4.76 -4.54 -14.55
N VAL A 27 5.47 -5.28 -15.41
CA VAL A 27 5.79 -4.83 -16.77
C VAL A 27 4.52 -4.70 -17.61
N GLU A 28 3.61 -5.67 -17.55
CA GLU A 28 2.32 -5.60 -18.27
C GLU A 28 1.46 -4.42 -17.79
N LEU A 29 1.42 -4.18 -16.48
CA LEU A 29 0.72 -3.03 -15.91
C LEU A 29 1.35 -1.71 -16.36
N LEU A 30 2.69 -1.62 -16.37
CA LEU A 30 3.42 -0.42 -16.82
C LEU A 30 3.13 -0.12 -18.30
N VAL A 31 3.25 -1.11 -19.18
CA VAL A 31 2.95 -0.94 -20.61
C VAL A 31 1.49 -0.51 -20.79
N SER A 32 0.57 -1.12 -20.05
CA SER A 32 -0.85 -0.75 -20.09
C SER A 32 -1.08 0.70 -19.66
N ILE A 33 -0.47 1.15 -18.55
CA ILE A 33 -0.55 2.56 -18.12
C ILE A 33 -0.03 3.50 -19.21
N LEU A 34 1.09 3.17 -19.85
CA LEU A 34 1.69 4.03 -20.89
C LEU A 34 0.82 4.14 -22.16
N GLN A 35 0.07 3.10 -22.50
CA GLN A 35 -0.85 3.10 -23.64
C GLN A 35 -2.18 3.81 -23.35
N HIS A 36 -2.55 3.97 -22.08
CA HIS A 36 -3.75 4.69 -21.71
C HIS A 36 -3.61 6.21 -21.99
N PRO A 37 -4.59 6.90 -22.59
CA PRO A 37 -4.51 8.33 -22.90
C PRO A 37 -4.26 9.22 -21.67
N LEU A 38 -4.87 8.85 -20.55
CA LEU A 38 -4.70 9.53 -19.25
C LEU A 38 -3.43 9.11 -18.50
N ARG A 39 -2.68 8.12 -19.00
CA ARG A 39 -1.45 7.59 -18.38
C ARG A 39 -1.64 7.27 -16.88
N ALA A 40 -0.82 7.87 -16.01
CA ALA A 40 -0.89 7.71 -14.56
C ALA A 40 -2.22 8.19 -13.93
N HIS A 41 -3.03 8.96 -14.66
CA HIS A 41 -4.37 9.39 -14.25
C HIS A 41 -5.48 8.47 -14.77
N ALA A 42 -5.14 7.32 -15.36
CA ALA A 42 -6.13 6.32 -15.77
C ALA A 42 -6.93 5.83 -14.54
N PRO A 43 -8.26 5.69 -14.65
CA PRO A 43 -9.07 5.16 -13.56
C PRO A 43 -8.74 3.68 -13.33
N ALA A 44 -8.66 3.28 -12.07
CA ALA A 44 -8.42 1.89 -11.71
C ALA A 44 -9.63 1.01 -12.06
N THR A 45 -9.39 -0.09 -12.77
CA THR A 45 -10.41 -1.12 -12.99
C THR A 45 -10.51 -1.98 -11.74
N THR A 46 -11.71 -2.08 -11.15
CA THR A 46 -11.99 -3.00 -10.05
C THR A 46 -12.93 -4.09 -10.53
N SER A 47 -12.91 -5.26 -9.88
CA SER A 47 -13.83 -6.36 -10.18
C SER A 47 -15.32 -5.99 -10.04
N SER A 48 -15.62 -4.86 -9.39
CA SER A 48 -16.95 -4.32 -9.12
C SER A 48 -17.30 -3.08 -9.95
N SER A 49 -16.40 -2.54 -10.79
CA SER A 49 -16.72 -1.30 -11.51
C SER A 49 -17.69 -1.57 -12.66
N PRO A 50 -18.84 -0.87 -12.74
CA PRO A 50 -19.61 -0.82 -13.98
C PRO A 50 -18.72 -0.28 -15.11
N PRO A 51 -19.00 -0.61 -16.39
CA PRO A 51 -18.21 -0.10 -17.51
C PRO A 51 -18.07 1.42 -17.39
N PRO A 52 -16.86 1.98 -17.54
CA PRO A 52 -16.63 3.40 -17.35
C PRO A 52 -17.57 4.20 -18.26
N PRO A 53 -18.04 5.39 -17.83
CA PRO A 53 -18.76 6.30 -18.71
C PRO A 53 -17.91 6.55 -19.97
N PRO A 54 -18.53 6.72 -21.16
CA PRO A 54 -17.80 6.75 -22.41
C PRO A 54 -16.75 7.86 -22.39
N LEU A 55 -15.49 7.48 -22.23
CA LEU A 55 -14.36 8.39 -22.38
C LEU A 55 -14.34 8.86 -23.84
N LYS A 56 -14.09 10.17 -24.03
CA LYS A 56 -13.85 10.72 -25.38
C LYS A 56 -12.75 9.89 -26.04
N PRO A 57 -12.94 9.49 -27.31
CA PRO A 57 -11.98 8.63 -27.98
C PRO A 57 -10.61 9.30 -27.99
N ALA A 58 -9.57 8.52 -27.68
CA ALA A 58 -8.19 8.96 -27.62
C ALA A 58 -7.69 9.58 -28.95
N HIS A 59 -8.35 9.23 -30.04
CA HIS A 59 -8.07 9.68 -31.39
C HIS A 59 -9.39 9.89 -32.15
N PRO A 60 -9.50 10.90 -33.04
CA PRO A 60 -10.73 11.20 -33.78
C PRO A 60 -11.26 10.03 -34.65
N SER A 61 -10.42 9.04 -34.95
CA SER A 61 -10.80 7.86 -35.75
C SER A 61 -11.25 6.65 -34.92
N LEU A 62 -11.26 6.74 -33.58
CA LEU A 62 -11.69 5.64 -32.71
C LEU A 62 -13.16 5.83 -32.29
N PRO A 63 -13.97 4.76 -32.26
CA PRO A 63 -15.33 4.84 -31.76
C PRO A 63 -15.35 5.08 -30.24
N PRO A 64 -16.22 5.94 -29.70
CA PRO A 64 -16.47 5.99 -28.25
C PRO A 64 -17.22 4.73 -27.78
N PRO A 65 -16.93 4.14 -26.59
CA PRO A 65 -15.91 4.49 -25.58
C PRO A 65 -14.48 4.05 -25.93
N PHE A 66 -13.47 4.72 -25.36
CA PHE A 66 -12.11 4.18 -25.32
C PHE A 66 -12.09 2.81 -24.62
N VAL A 67 -11.84 1.75 -25.39
CA VAL A 67 -11.59 0.40 -24.88
C VAL A 67 -10.08 0.20 -24.81
N HIS A 68 -9.56 -0.05 -23.61
CA HIS A 68 -8.12 -0.23 -23.43
C HIS A 68 -7.65 -1.52 -24.12
N PRO A 69 -6.70 -1.46 -25.08
CA PRO A 69 -6.36 -2.59 -25.95
C PRO A 69 -5.70 -3.76 -25.21
N LEU A 70 -5.06 -3.49 -24.07
CA LEU A 70 -4.41 -4.50 -23.22
C LEU A 70 -5.29 -4.93 -22.02
N GLY A 71 -6.54 -4.50 -21.99
CA GLY A 71 -7.49 -4.88 -20.95
C GLY A 71 -7.42 -4.01 -19.69
N ALA A 72 -7.48 -4.66 -18.53
CA ALA A 72 -7.69 -4.01 -17.23
C ALA A 72 -6.47 -3.21 -16.74
N LEU A 73 -6.74 -2.17 -15.93
CA LEU A 73 -5.76 -1.32 -15.27
C LEU A 73 -5.98 -1.33 -13.74
N PRO A 74 -5.56 -2.38 -13.03
CA PRO A 74 -5.74 -2.46 -11.59
C PRO A 74 -4.84 -1.47 -10.83
N HIS A 75 -5.33 -0.95 -9.69
CA HIS A 75 -4.53 -0.13 -8.77
C HIS A 75 -3.50 -0.99 -8.01
N THR A 76 -3.92 -2.15 -7.50
CA THR A 76 -3.03 -3.08 -6.79
C THR A 76 -3.38 -4.51 -7.17
N ILE A 77 -2.36 -5.33 -7.45
CA ILE A 77 -2.51 -6.77 -7.68
C ILE A 77 -1.90 -7.52 -6.49
N ARG A 78 -2.70 -8.33 -5.79
CA ARG A 78 -2.24 -9.22 -4.72
C ARG A 78 -2.32 -10.66 -5.20
N GLY A 79 -1.17 -11.29 -5.40
CA GLY A 79 -1.07 -12.68 -5.85
C GLY A 79 -0.80 -13.64 -4.69
N PHE A 80 -1.49 -14.78 -4.68
CA PHE A 80 -1.34 -15.84 -3.68
C PHE A 80 -0.99 -17.15 -4.38
N LEU A 81 0.24 -17.63 -4.24
CA LEU A 81 0.68 -18.88 -4.85
C LEU A 81 0.21 -20.15 -4.12
N SER A 82 -0.34 -20.04 -2.91
CA SER A 82 -0.94 -21.18 -2.20
C SER A 82 -2.28 -21.57 -2.82
N SER A 83 -3.09 -20.58 -3.19
CA SER A 83 -4.40 -20.76 -3.83
C SER A 83 -4.40 -20.48 -5.34
N PHE A 84 -3.24 -20.15 -5.91
CA PHE A 84 -3.07 -19.76 -7.32
C PHE A 84 -4.08 -18.70 -7.77
N SER A 85 -4.31 -17.68 -6.92
CA SER A 85 -5.31 -16.65 -7.14
C SER A 85 -4.69 -15.24 -7.16
N ASN A 86 -5.29 -14.34 -7.93
CA ASN A 86 -4.95 -12.93 -7.97
C ASN A 86 -6.18 -12.11 -7.56
N MET A 87 -5.97 -11.15 -6.65
CA MET A 87 -6.97 -10.21 -6.19
C MET A 87 -6.62 -8.81 -6.64
N LEU A 88 -7.57 -8.14 -7.29
CA LEU A 88 -7.44 -6.73 -7.68
C LEU A 88 -8.03 -5.85 -6.59
N VAL A 89 -7.21 -4.98 -6.00
CA VAL A 89 -7.62 -4.09 -4.91
C VAL A 89 -7.44 -2.65 -5.36
N ALA A 90 -8.39 -1.79 -5.01
CA ALA A 90 -8.24 -0.36 -5.14
C ALA A 90 -8.33 0.29 -3.75
N GLY A 91 -7.24 0.91 -3.32
CA GLY A 91 -7.22 1.78 -2.15
C GLY A 91 -7.76 3.17 -2.47
N ARG A 92 -8.28 3.85 -1.45
CA ARG A 92 -8.56 5.30 -1.48
C ARG A 92 -7.42 6.04 -0.77
N PRO A 93 -7.12 7.28 -1.16
CA PRO A 93 -6.24 8.14 -0.38
C PRO A 93 -6.72 8.21 1.07
N TYR A 94 -5.78 8.23 2.01
CA TYR A 94 -6.06 8.26 3.43
C TYR A 94 -5.50 9.53 4.06
N ASP A 95 -6.35 10.25 4.79
CA ASP A 95 -6.04 11.58 5.33
C ASP A 95 -4.90 11.55 6.35
N CYS A 96 -4.75 10.45 7.10
CA CYS A 96 -3.67 10.29 8.09
C CYS A 96 -2.50 9.45 7.58
N CYS A 97 -2.35 9.28 6.26
CA CYS A 97 -1.25 8.53 5.67
C CYS A 97 0.11 9.17 5.99
N SER A 98 1.04 8.37 6.51
CA SER A 98 2.41 8.78 6.86
C SER A 98 3.29 9.15 5.64
N ALA A 99 2.82 8.90 4.41
CA ALA A 99 3.57 9.17 3.19
C ALA A 99 2.89 10.20 2.26
N CYS A 100 1.58 10.10 2.03
CA CYS A 100 0.88 10.89 1.01
C CYS A 100 -0.23 11.82 1.52
N SER A 101 -0.42 11.93 2.84
CA SER A 101 -1.37 12.90 3.40
C SER A 101 -0.97 14.33 3.05
N ASP A 102 -1.95 15.24 2.95
CA ASP A 102 -1.69 16.65 2.65
C ASP A 102 -0.78 17.31 3.69
N GLY A 103 -0.89 16.91 4.97
CA GLY A 103 0.00 17.35 6.04
C GLY A 103 1.47 17.02 5.76
N ILE A 104 1.74 15.75 5.42
CA ILE A 104 3.09 15.27 5.08
C ILE A 104 3.63 15.95 3.82
N LEU A 105 2.82 16.04 2.76
CA LEU A 105 3.23 16.67 1.51
C LEU A 105 3.57 18.15 1.68
N ASN A 106 2.79 18.88 2.49
CA ASN A 106 3.02 20.30 2.76
C ASN A 106 4.27 20.51 3.61
N LEU A 107 4.51 19.68 4.63
CA LEU A 107 5.73 19.72 5.43
C LEU A 107 6.97 19.40 4.58
N TYR A 108 6.90 18.37 3.74
CA TYR A 108 7.99 18.03 2.83
C TYR A 108 8.28 19.17 1.83
N ARG A 109 7.26 19.81 1.27
CA ARG A 109 7.46 20.96 0.35
C ARG A 109 8.10 22.16 1.04
N LYS A 110 7.84 22.36 2.33
CA LYS A 110 8.34 23.50 3.11
C LYS A 110 9.79 23.28 3.59
N ASP A 111 10.05 22.15 4.24
CA ASP A 111 11.31 21.90 4.95
C ASP A 111 12.25 20.95 4.17
N ASN A 112 11.75 20.29 3.12
CA ASN A 112 12.48 19.46 2.16
C ASN A 112 13.41 18.44 2.82
N TRP A 113 14.73 18.67 2.78
CA TRP A 113 15.70 17.73 3.36
C TRP A 113 15.58 17.64 4.87
N GLU A 114 15.27 18.72 5.58
CA GLU A 114 15.16 18.65 7.04
C GLU A 114 13.94 17.87 7.49
N PHE A 115 12.86 17.89 6.70
CA PHE A 115 11.74 16.96 6.91
C PHE A 115 12.24 15.50 6.86
N VAL A 116 12.97 15.12 5.82
CA VAL A 116 13.45 13.74 5.62
C VAL A 116 14.41 13.34 6.73
N LYS A 117 15.33 14.22 7.09
CA LYS A 117 16.29 13.97 8.16
C LYS A 117 15.60 13.73 9.49
N ARG A 118 14.58 14.52 9.83
CA ARG A 118 13.79 14.32 11.05
C ARG A 118 12.97 13.02 10.98
N ALA A 119 12.30 12.76 9.86
CA ALA A 119 11.53 11.54 9.64
C ALA A 119 12.36 10.25 9.83
N LEU A 120 13.63 10.27 9.43
CA LEU A 120 14.51 9.10 9.55
C LEU A 120 15.11 8.92 10.94
N ASN A 121 15.32 10.00 11.70
CA ASN A 121 16.03 9.97 12.98
C ASN A 121 15.10 10.02 14.20
N GLU A 122 13.94 10.66 14.09
CA GLU A 122 12.96 10.82 15.17
C GLU A 122 11.87 9.74 15.05
N ARG A 123 11.95 8.68 15.86
CA ARG A 123 10.92 7.63 15.91
C ARG A 123 9.58 8.21 16.35
N GLY A 124 8.49 7.78 15.69
CA GLY A 124 7.12 8.24 15.98
C GLY A 124 6.77 9.65 15.46
N TRP A 125 7.76 10.47 15.09
CA TRP A 125 7.50 11.85 14.66
C TRP A 125 6.58 11.92 13.43
N VAL A 126 6.78 11.03 12.45
CA VAL A 126 5.94 10.97 11.23
C VAL A 126 4.49 10.65 11.58
N GLU A 127 4.26 9.77 12.55
CA GLU A 127 2.93 9.34 12.98
C GLU A 127 2.18 10.47 13.68
N GLU A 128 2.91 11.28 14.46
CA GLU A 128 2.37 12.50 15.08
C GLU A 128 1.95 13.53 14.03
N VAL A 129 2.84 13.87 13.10
CA VAL A 129 2.53 14.90 12.08
C VAL A 129 1.50 14.43 11.05
N SER A 130 1.38 13.12 10.82
CA SER A 130 0.34 12.57 9.96
C SER A 130 -1.00 12.40 10.69
N GLY A 131 -1.05 12.57 12.02
CA GLY A 131 -2.24 12.31 12.84
C GLY A 131 -2.53 10.82 13.05
N LEU A 132 -1.64 9.93 12.63
CA LEU A 132 -1.78 8.48 12.83
C LEU A 132 -1.66 8.10 14.31
N ALA A 133 -0.79 8.80 15.06
CA ALA A 133 -0.63 8.59 16.51
C ALA A 133 -1.96 8.84 17.26
N GLU A 134 -2.70 9.87 16.88
CA GLU A 134 -4.01 10.17 17.46
C GLU A 134 -5.06 9.10 17.11
N VAL A 135 -5.02 8.58 15.89
CA VAL A 135 -5.91 7.48 15.47
C VAL A 135 -5.63 6.22 16.30
N GLN A 136 -4.35 5.89 16.52
CA GLN A 136 -3.96 4.76 17.35
C GLN A 136 -4.42 4.93 18.80
N ARG A 137 -4.17 6.11 19.40
CA ARG A 137 -4.60 6.42 20.77
C ARG A 137 -6.10 6.25 20.96
N ARG A 138 -6.91 6.74 20.02
CA ARG A 138 -8.37 6.57 20.05
C ARG A 138 -8.81 5.11 19.94
N ALA A 139 -8.11 4.32 19.12
CA ALA A 139 -8.39 2.90 18.98
C ALA A 139 -8.08 2.14 20.28
N GLU A 140 -6.96 2.46 20.94
CA GLU A 140 -6.59 1.89 22.24
C GLU A 140 -7.57 2.28 23.35
N GLU A 141 -7.99 3.55 23.41
CA GLU A 141 -9.01 4.03 24.36
C GLU A 141 -10.35 3.31 24.16
N ALA A 142 -10.78 3.12 22.90
CA ALA A 142 -12.00 2.39 22.58
C ALA A 142 -11.90 0.90 22.96
N ALA A 143 -10.76 0.25 22.72
CA ALA A 143 -10.54 -1.15 23.10
C ALA A 143 -10.59 -1.35 24.62
N LYS A 144 -10.04 -0.41 25.40
CA LYS A 144 -10.12 -0.41 26.87
C LYS A 144 -11.54 -0.16 27.38
N GLY A 145 -12.31 0.70 26.70
CA GLY A 145 -13.70 1.02 27.05
C GLY A 145 -14.69 -0.14 26.84
N ASP A 146 -14.43 -1.01 25.86
CA ASP A 146 -15.27 -2.18 25.54
C ASP A 146 -14.95 -3.44 26.38
N GLY A 147 -14.07 -3.34 27.38
CA GLY A 147 -13.78 -4.45 28.30
C GLY A 147 -13.08 -5.65 27.65
N LEU A 148 -12.46 -5.47 26.49
CA LEU A 148 -11.58 -6.47 25.88
C LEU A 148 -10.20 -6.39 26.53
N ASP A 149 -10.13 -6.87 27.77
CA ASP A 149 -8.89 -7.14 28.49
C ASP A 149 -8.22 -8.35 27.80
N TRP A 150 -7.35 -8.08 26.83
CA TRP A 150 -6.42 -9.08 26.36
C TRP A 150 -5.31 -9.14 27.42
N ASP A 151 -5.50 -10.00 28.42
CA ASP A 151 -4.60 -10.20 29.56
C ASP A 151 -3.13 -10.17 29.12
N GLU A 152 -2.44 -9.08 29.49
CA GLU A 152 -1.02 -8.89 29.29
C GLU A 152 -0.27 -9.57 30.46
N GLU A 153 -0.26 -10.91 30.48
CA GLU A 153 0.66 -11.69 31.32
C GLU A 153 1.82 -12.21 30.47
N GLY A 154 3.01 -11.64 30.70
CA GLY A 154 4.25 -12.13 30.10
C GLY A 154 5.37 -11.11 30.15
N ASP A 155 5.86 -10.85 31.36
CA ASP A 155 7.07 -10.10 31.69
C ASP A 155 8.19 -10.40 30.68
N PHE A 156 8.72 -9.35 30.03
CA PHE A 156 9.91 -9.47 29.17
C PHE A 156 11.14 -9.64 30.09
N GLU A 157 11.40 -10.87 30.53
CA GLU A 157 12.73 -11.22 31.02
C GLU A 157 13.72 -11.20 29.84
N GLU A 158 14.71 -10.32 29.97
CA GLU A 158 15.87 -10.16 29.09
C GLU A 158 16.74 -11.42 29.15
N GLU A 159 16.36 -12.50 28.44
CA GLU A 159 17.21 -13.69 28.33
C GLU A 159 18.32 -13.49 27.29
N GLY A 160 19.55 -13.60 27.82
CA GLY A 160 20.80 -13.37 27.14
C GLY A 160 21.15 -14.36 26.02
N GLU A 161 22.25 -14.00 25.38
CA GLU A 161 22.92 -14.65 24.26
C GLU A 161 22.96 -16.18 24.38
N GLY A 162 22.08 -16.85 23.64
CA GLY A 162 22.08 -18.31 23.46
C GLY A 162 22.99 -18.72 22.30
N GLU A 163 24.13 -19.28 22.67
CA GLU A 163 25.14 -19.92 21.82
C GLU A 163 24.53 -21.05 20.96
N LEU A 164 24.78 -21.03 19.64
CA LEU A 164 24.36 -22.10 18.73
C LEU A 164 25.38 -23.25 18.78
N LEU A 165 24.93 -24.43 19.20
CA LEU A 165 25.53 -25.72 18.81
C LEU A 165 25.02 -26.14 17.44
#